data_AF-A0A1Z4ETI2-F1
#
_entry.id   AF-A0A1Z4ETI2-F1
#
_cell.length_a   1.000
_cell.length_b   1.000
_cell.length_c   1.000
_cell.angle_alpha   90.00
_cell.angle_beta   90.00
_cell.angle_gamma   90.00
#
_symmetry.space_group_name_H-M   'P 1'
#
loop_
_entity.id
_entity.type
_entity.pdbx_description
1 polymer ?
#
loop_
_entity_poly.entity_id
_entity_poly.type
_entity_poly.pdbx_seq_one_letter_code
_entity_poly.pdbx_strand_id
1 'polypeptide(L)'
;MTKPATRGRKTTRPSGDERIQAILTNTEELLGQRPLTDISVDDLARGAGISRPTFYFYFSSKEAVLLTLAERIIEEADANVAGIDPAAMTSPAEYWRAVIKAYFDAFGSHRALTVALSSMQGTSPELDQRWSEVTENWVSNTTLGIEAERTRGAAPNTIPARDIAIALNLINQAMMRATFTGQQPAVDDGKVVDTLLHVWLNAIYGGVCANS
;
A
#
# COMPACT_ATOMS: atom_id res chain seq x y z
N MET A 1 9.27 36.14 -53.31
CA MET A 1 8.42 36.21 -52.10
C MET A 1 7.74 34.87 -51.91
N THR A 2 8.18 34.03 -50.98
CA THR A 2 7.34 32.98 -50.39
C THR A 2 7.95 32.55 -49.05
N LYS A 3 7.20 32.80 -47.98
CA LYS A 3 7.58 32.53 -46.58
C LYS A 3 7.04 31.14 -46.20
N PRO A 4 7.81 30.24 -45.55
CA PRO A 4 7.24 28.99 -45.06
C PRO A 4 6.35 29.30 -43.85
N ALA A 5 5.12 28.79 -43.88
CA ALA A 5 4.19 28.88 -42.77
C ALA A 5 4.63 27.95 -41.63
N THR A 6 4.92 28.52 -40.46
CA THR A 6 5.17 27.77 -39.22
C THR A 6 3.89 27.05 -38.81
N ARG A 7 3.87 25.71 -38.92
CA ARG A 7 2.81 24.86 -38.36
C ARG A 7 2.78 25.05 -36.84
N GLY A 8 1.74 25.69 -36.33
CA GLY A 8 1.48 25.79 -34.90
C GLY A 8 1.36 24.40 -34.28
N ARG A 9 2.15 24.15 -33.23
CA ARG A 9 2.06 22.96 -32.39
C ARG A 9 0.69 23.00 -31.70
N LYS A 10 -0.28 22.20 -32.17
CA LYS A 10 -1.54 21.97 -31.45
C LYS A 10 -1.18 21.41 -30.08
N THR A 11 -1.35 22.21 -29.03
CA THR A 11 -1.40 21.72 -27.66
C THR A 11 -2.63 20.82 -27.55
N THR A 12 -2.43 19.51 -27.65
CA THR A 12 -3.46 18.51 -27.35
C THR A 12 -3.97 18.77 -25.93
N ARG A 13 -5.29 18.91 -25.78
CA ARG A 13 -5.89 19.01 -24.45
C ARG A 13 -5.50 17.77 -23.65
N PRO A 14 -5.17 17.91 -22.36
CA PRO A 14 -4.80 16.76 -21.57
C PRO A 14 -5.91 15.71 -21.57
N SER A 15 -5.53 14.43 -21.67
CA SER A 15 -6.46 13.30 -21.59
C SER A 15 -7.11 13.22 -20.21
N GLY A 16 -8.17 12.40 -20.07
CA GLY A 16 -8.76 12.12 -18.75
C GLY A 16 -7.74 11.54 -17.77
N ASP A 17 -6.91 10.62 -18.26
CA ASP A 17 -5.88 9.94 -17.47
C ASP A 17 -4.78 10.91 -17.02
N GLU A 18 -4.36 11.84 -17.88
CA GLU A 18 -3.37 12.87 -17.52
C GLU A 18 -3.89 13.79 -16.41
N ARG A 19 -5.20 14.08 -16.40
CA ARG A 19 -5.82 14.88 -15.32
C ARG A 19 -5.92 14.11 -14.02
N ILE A 20 -6.29 12.83 -14.08
CA ILE A 20 -6.28 11.94 -12.91
C ILE A 20 -4.86 11.90 -12.32
N GLN A 21 -3.85 11.69 -13.17
CA GLN A 21 -2.45 11.67 -12.72
C GLN A 21 -2.01 12.99 -12.10
N ALA A 22 -2.42 14.13 -12.67
CA ALA A 22 -2.11 15.45 -12.11
C ALA A 22 -2.75 15.65 -10.72
N ILE A 23 -3.99 15.22 -10.53
CA ILE A 23 -4.67 15.26 -9.22
C ILE A 23 -3.91 14.41 -8.20
N LEU A 24 -3.58 13.17 -8.56
CA LEU A 24 -2.89 12.22 -7.68
C LEU A 24 -1.50 12.73 -7.28
N THR A 25 -0.71 13.20 -8.25
CA THR A 25 0.64 13.74 -8.02
C THR A 25 0.59 14.96 -7.09
N ASN A 26 -0.30 15.93 -7.38
CA ASN A 26 -0.45 17.11 -6.54
C ASN A 26 -0.93 16.76 -5.12
N THR A 27 -1.80 15.75 -4.99
CA THR A 27 -2.27 15.30 -3.68
C THR A 27 -1.11 14.76 -2.85
N GLU A 28 -0.28 13.91 -3.44
CA GLU A 28 0.90 13.36 -2.78
C GLU A 28 1.91 14.43 -2.36
N GLU A 29 2.18 15.40 -3.24
CA GLU A 29 3.04 16.55 -2.93
C GLU A 29 2.52 17.37 -1.75
N LEU A 30 1.20 17.59 -1.67
CA LEU A 30 0.57 18.35 -0.59
C LEU A 30 0.56 17.56 0.73
N LEU A 31 0.39 16.24 0.68
CA LEU A 31 0.47 15.37 1.85
C LEU A 31 1.87 15.37 2.48
N GLY A 32 2.92 15.55 1.67
CA GLY A 32 4.29 15.75 2.16
C GLY A 32 4.49 17.05 2.96
N GLN A 33 3.54 17.98 2.91
CA GLN A 33 3.65 19.31 3.52
C GLN A 33 2.73 19.49 4.73
N ARG A 34 1.52 18.92 4.69
CA ARG A 34 0.49 19.13 5.71
C ARG A 34 -0.55 17.99 5.72
N PRO A 35 -1.26 17.77 6.84
CA PRO A 35 -2.26 16.70 6.93
C PRO A 35 -3.43 16.92 5.97
N LEU A 36 -4.09 15.82 5.56
CA LEU A 36 -5.22 15.88 4.62
C LEU A 36 -6.36 16.77 5.11
N THR A 37 -6.58 16.87 6.43
CA THR A 37 -7.60 17.76 7.02
C THR A 37 -7.44 19.21 6.59
N ASP A 38 -6.20 19.64 6.36
CA ASP A 38 -5.84 21.02 6.01
C ASP A 38 -5.73 21.23 4.49
N ILE A 39 -5.94 20.17 3.71
CA ILE A 39 -5.97 20.20 2.25
C ILE A 39 -7.42 20.33 1.79
N SER A 40 -7.70 21.38 1.03
CA SER A 40 -9.02 21.61 0.42
C SER A 40 -9.09 21.02 -1.00
N VAL A 41 -10.29 20.71 -1.47
CA VAL A 41 -10.52 20.32 -2.88
C VAL A 41 -10.05 21.42 -3.84
N ASP A 42 -10.11 22.70 -3.43
CA ASP A 42 -9.62 23.79 -4.27
C ASP A 42 -8.10 23.77 -4.40
N ASP A 43 -7.36 23.35 -3.36
CA ASP A 43 -5.91 23.17 -3.45
C ASP A 43 -5.55 22.00 -4.37
N LEU A 44 -6.30 20.90 -4.27
CA LEU A 44 -6.14 19.75 -5.17
C LEU A 44 -6.38 20.12 -6.64
N ALA A 45 -7.50 20.81 -6.90
CA ALA A 45 -7.88 21.23 -8.25
C ALA A 45 -6.88 22.25 -8.82
N ARG A 46 -6.51 23.26 -8.03
CA ARG A 46 -5.60 24.33 -8.44
C ARG A 46 -4.21 23.79 -8.78
N GLY A 47 -3.65 22.94 -7.92
CA GLY A 47 -2.34 22.33 -8.16
C GLY A 47 -2.32 21.36 -9.35
N ALA A 48 -3.45 20.69 -9.61
CA ALA A 48 -3.62 19.86 -10.81
C ALA A 48 -3.97 20.66 -12.09
N GLY A 49 -4.09 21.98 -12.02
CA GLY A 49 -4.41 22.83 -13.17
C GLY A 49 -5.84 22.68 -13.69
N ILE A 50 -6.80 22.28 -12.84
CA ILE A 50 -8.21 22.08 -13.19
C ILE A 50 -9.15 22.92 -12.31
N SER A 51 -10.42 23.02 -12.73
CA SER A 51 -11.45 23.67 -11.93
C SER A 51 -12.02 22.73 -10.85
N ARG A 52 -12.58 23.29 -9.77
CA ARG A 52 -13.27 22.51 -8.73
C ARG A 52 -14.41 21.63 -9.30
N PRO A 53 -15.29 22.10 -10.20
CA PRO A 53 -16.27 21.22 -10.85
C PRO A 53 -15.63 20.09 -11.67
N THR A 54 -14.47 20.34 -12.31
CA THR A 54 -13.72 19.32 -13.04
C THR A 54 -13.11 18.29 -12.09
N PHE A 55 -12.69 18.66 -10.89
CA PHE A 55 -12.26 17.70 -9.87
C PHE A 55 -13.39 16.74 -9.53
N TYR A 56 -14.60 17.26 -9.25
CA TYR A 56 -15.76 16.43 -8.89
C TYR A 56 -16.27 15.54 -10.01
N PHE A 57 -15.86 15.79 -11.26
CA PHE A 57 -16.10 14.88 -12.36
C PHE A 57 -15.27 13.58 -12.23
N TYR A 58 -14.07 13.66 -11.65
CA TYR A 58 -13.16 12.51 -11.49
C TYR A 58 -13.24 11.87 -10.10
N PHE A 59 -13.40 12.67 -9.05
CA PHE A 59 -13.37 12.21 -7.66
C PHE A 59 -14.52 12.79 -6.85
N SER A 60 -15.22 11.94 -6.10
CA SER A 60 -16.32 12.36 -5.21
C SER A 60 -15.83 13.20 -4.02
N SER A 61 -14.59 13.00 -3.58
CA SER A 61 -14.02 13.60 -2.36
C SER A 61 -12.48 13.57 -2.41
N LYS A 62 -11.81 14.21 -1.44
CA LYS A 62 -10.34 14.10 -1.29
C LYS A 62 -9.92 12.75 -0.70
N GLU A 63 -10.82 12.14 0.08
CA GLU A 63 -10.73 10.78 0.61
C GLU A 63 -10.67 9.76 -0.53
N ALA A 64 -11.50 9.94 -1.58
CA ALA A 64 -11.49 9.07 -2.76
C ALA A 64 -10.17 9.14 -3.54
N VAL A 65 -9.53 10.33 -3.58
CA VAL A 65 -8.19 10.50 -4.17
C VAL A 65 -7.15 9.71 -3.36
N LEU A 66 -7.22 9.78 -2.03
CA LEU A 66 -6.33 9.06 -1.14
C LEU A 66 -6.44 7.54 -1.31
N LEU A 67 -7.67 7.02 -1.42
CA LEU A 67 -7.90 5.60 -1.73
C LEU A 67 -7.29 5.20 -3.06
N THR A 68 -7.48 6.02 -4.09
CA THR A 68 -6.93 5.72 -5.43
C THR A 68 -5.41 5.71 -5.42
N LEU A 69 -4.76 6.58 -4.63
CA LEU A 69 -3.31 6.52 -4.39
C LEU A 69 -2.90 5.23 -3.67
N ALA A 70 -3.65 4.84 -2.63
CA ALA A 70 -3.38 3.62 -1.88
C ALA A 70 -3.50 2.38 -2.76
N GLU A 71 -4.59 2.27 -3.54
CA GLU A 71 -4.85 1.17 -4.46
C GLU A 71 -3.69 0.98 -5.45
N ARG A 72 -3.15 2.07 -6.01
CA ARG A 72 -1.99 2.00 -6.92
C ARG A 72 -0.72 1.47 -6.26
N ILE A 73 -0.46 1.85 -5.01
CA ILE A 73 0.71 1.37 -4.26
C ILE A 73 0.55 -0.10 -3.93
N ILE A 74 -0.67 -0.53 -3.62
CA ILE A 74 -1.00 -1.93 -3.38
C ILE A 74 -0.80 -2.73 -4.67
N GLU A 75 -1.30 -2.25 -5.80
CA GLU A 75 -1.11 -2.87 -7.12
C GLU A 75 0.38 -3.00 -7.50
N GLU A 76 1.19 -1.98 -7.22
CA GLU A 76 2.64 -2.03 -7.41
C GLU A 76 3.30 -3.08 -6.50
N ALA A 77 2.93 -3.10 -5.22
CA ALA A 77 3.45 -4.09 -4.27
C ALA A 77 3.05 -5.52 -4.66
N ASP A 78 1.79 -5.73 -5.06
CA ASP A 78 1.27 -7.00 -5.53
C ASP A 78 2.02 -7.48 -6.78
N ALA A 79 2.30 -6.58 -7.73
CA ALA A 79 3.09 -6.89 -8.92
C ALA A 79 4.54 -7.28 -8.56
N ASN A 80 5.15 -6.58 -7.60
CA ASN A 80 6.49 -6.91 -7.10
C ASN A 80 6.51 -8.28 -6.41
N VAL A 81 5.48 -8.61 -5.62
CA VAL A 81 5.33 -9.93 -4.99
C VAL A 81 5.12 -11.02 -6.02
N ALA A 82 4.27 -10.79 -7.02
CA ALA A 82 4.02 -11.73 -8.10
C ALA A 82 5.28 -12.02 -8.95
N GLY A 83 6.23 -11.09 -8.98
CA GLY A 83 7.55 -11.26 -9.61
C GLY A 83 8.55 -12.09 -8.79
N ILE A 84 8.25 -12.42 -7.53
CA ILE A 84 9.10 -13.27 -6.70
C ILE A 84 8.93 -14.72 -7.15
N ASP A 85 10.02 -15.34 -7.62
CA ASP A 85 10.06 -16.77 -7.92
C ASP A 85 10.44 -17.56 -6.66
N PRO A 86 9.52 -18.33 -6.04
CA PRO A 86 9.84 -19.14 -4.87
C PRO A 86 10.87 -20.23 -5.17
N ALA A 87 10.95 -20.73 -6.42
CA ALA A 87 11.89 -21.77 -6.80
C ALA A 87 13.34 -21.27 -6.90
N ALA A 88 13.53 -19.95 -7.06
CA ALA A 88 14.84 -19.31 -7.06
C ALA A 88 15.37 -19.05 -5.64
N MET A 89 14.57 -19.24 -4.58
CA MET A 89 14.94 -18.96 -3.20
C MET A 89 15.56 -20.19 -2.52
N THR A 90 16.57 -19.96 -1.67
CA THR A 90 17.30 -21.03 -0.98
C THR A 90 16.70 -21.39 0.38
N SER A 91 15.85 -20.52 0.94
CA SER A 91 15.15 -20.78 2.19
C SER A 91 13.78 -20.09 2.26
N PRO A 92 12.86 -20.56 3.11
CA PRO A 92 11.59 -19.86 3.31
C PRO A 92 11.76 -18.46 3.90
N ALA A 93 12.84 -18.23 4.66
CA ALA A 93 13.17 -16.91 5.20
C ALA A 93 13.46 -15.90 4.09
N GLU A 94 14.12 -16.29 3.01
CA GLU A 94 14.36 -15.41 1.85
C GLU A 94 13.06 -15.04 1.16
N TYR A 95 12.18 -16.02 0.94
CA TYR A 95 10.86 -15.79 0.35
C TYR A 95 10.01 -14.81 1.18
N TRP A 96 9.81 -15.09 2.48
CA TRP A 96 9.00 -14.22 3.34
C TRP A 96 9.62 -12.84 3.51
N ARG A 97 10.96 -12.74 3.54
CA ARG A 97 11.66 -11.45 3.57
C ARG A 97 11.32 -10.65 2.31
N ALA A 98 11.40 -11.26 1.14
CA ALA A 98 11.11 -10.59 -0.13
C ALA A 98 9.65 -10.10 -0.17
N VAL A 99 8.69 -10.92 0.28
CA VAL A 99 7.27 -10.53 0.37
C VAL A 99 7.08 -9.34 1.32
N ILE A 100 7.57 -9.42 2.57
CA ILE A 100 7.43 -8.34 3.56
C ILE A 100 8.11 -7.06 3.05
N LYS A 101 9.29 -7.19 2.45
CA LYS A 101 10.06 -6.05 1.92
C LYS A 101 9.33 -5.36 0.76
N ALA A 102 8.70 -6.12 -0.15
CA ALA A 102 7.97 -5.54 -1.28
C ALA A 102 6.88 -4.57 -0.81
N TYR A 103 6.05 -4.97 0.16
CA TYR A 103 5.05 -4.08 0.73
C TYR A 103 5.67 -2.94 1.55
N PHE A 104 6.69 -3.24 2.37
CA PHE A 104 7.33 -2.21 3.19
C PHE A 104 7.97 -1.10 2.33
N ASP A 105 8.69 -1.47 1.27
CA ASP A 105 9.31 -0.52 0.33
C ASP A 105 8.25 0.30 -0.42
N ALA A 106 7.16 -0.34 -0.87
CA ALA A 106 6.10 0.34 -1.60
C ALA A 106 5.47 1.45 -0.74
N PHE A 107 4.94 1.11 0.44
CA PHE A 107 4.37 2.12 1.35
C PHE A 107 5.44 3.06 1.93
N GLY A 108 6.67 2.58 2.11
CA GLY A 108 7.81 3.36 2.58
C GLY A 108 8.28 4.42 1.57
N SER A 109 8.06 4.20 0.28
CA SER A 109 8.29 5.21 -0.77
C SER A 109 7.22 6.31 -0.75
N HIS A 110 6.06 6.01 -0.15
CA HIS A 110 4.88 6.89 -0.05
C HIS A 110 4.50 7.17 1.42
N ARG A 111 5.47 7.54 2.26
CA ARG A 111 5.27 7.70 3.73
C ARG A 111 4.15 8.67 4.08
N ALA A 112 4.11 9.83 3.42
CA ALA A 112 3.13 10.88 3.68
C ALA A 112 1.70 10.38 3.42
N LEU A 113 1.51 9.58 2.36
CA LEU A 113 0.25 8.92 2.09
C LEU A 113 -0.11 7.91 3.18
N THR A 114 0.84 7.06 3.58
CA THR A 114 0.61 6.05 4.61
C THR A 114 0.20 6.67 5.96
N VAL A 115 0.83 7.79 6.33
CA VAL A 115 0.48 8.58 7.52
C VAL A 115 -0.93 9.17 7.40
N ALA A 116 -1.28 9.70 6.23
CA ALA A 116 -2.61 10.27 5.99
C ALA A 116 -3.71 9.19 6.07
N LEU A 117 -3.51 8.05 5.41
CA LEU A 117 -4.42 6.89 5.46
C LEU A 117 -4.63 6.43 6.91
N SER A 118 -3.55 6.30 7.68
CA SER A 118 -3.61 5.86 9.08
C SER A 118 -4.41 6.80 9.98
N SER A 119 -4.38 8.10 9.68
CA SER A 119 -5.07 9.13 10.46
C SER A 119 -6.58 9.18 10.19
N MET A 120 -7.05 8.48 9.15
CA MET A 120 -8.44 8.51 8.70
C MET A 120 -9.21 7.22 8.97
N GLN A 121 -8.52 6.13 9.31
CA GLN A 121 -9.16 4.89 9.76
C GLN A 121 -10.11 5.16 10.93
N GLY A 122 -11.33 4.66 10.84
CA GLY A 122 -12.39 4.85 11.84
C GLY A 122 -13.13 6.18 11.75
N THR A 123 -12.80 7.06 10.79
CA THR A 123 -13.49 8.34 10.57
C THR A 123 -14.34 8.38 9.31
N SER A 124 -14.09 7.47 8.36
CA SER A 124 -14.84 7.38 7.10
C SER A 124 -15.22 5.92 6.81
N PRO A 125 -16.53 5.58 6.83
CA PRO A 125 -17.00 4.23 6.54
C PRO A 125 -16.58 3.72 5.15
N GLU A 126 -16.49 4.62 4.17
CA GLU A 126 -16.04 4.29 2.81
C GLU A 126 -14.56 3.87 2.79
N LEU A 127 -13.70 4.60 3.53
CA LEU A 127 -12.29 4.25 3.66
C LEU A 127 -12.13 2.92 4.40
N ASP A 128 -12.87 2.73 5.49
CA ASP A 128 -12.81 1.53 6.31
C ASP A 128 -13.23 0.29 5.49
N GLN A 129 -14.29 0.41 4.69
CA GLN A 129 -14.73 -0.68 3.81
C GLN A 129 -13.65 -1.03 2.78
N ARG A 130 -13.13 -0.04 2.05
CA ARG A 130 -12.10 -0.27 1.02
C ARG A 130 -10.82 -0.85 1.60
N TRP A 131 -10.39 -0.35 2.76
CA TRP A 131 -9.23 -0.88 3.46
C TRP A 131 -9.45 -2.32 3.95
N SER A 132 -10.67 -2.65 4.35
CA SER A 132 -11.05 -4.02 4.72
C SER A 132 -10.95 -4.97 3.52
N GLU A 133 -11.35 -4.55 2.32
CA GLU A 133 -11.23 -5.34 1.09
C GLU A 133 -9.76 -5.61 0.73
N VAL A 134 -8.91 -4.58 0.83
CA VAL A 134 -7.45 -4.73 0.65
C VAL A 134 -6.85 -5.70 1.67
N THR A 135 -7.19 -5.52 2.95
CA THR A 135 -6.69 -6.37 4.03
C THR A 135 -7.12 -7.82 3.84
N GLU A 136 -8.36 -8.06 3.40
CA GLU A 136 -8.87 -9.40 3.11
C GLU A 136 -8.07 -10.11 2.01
N ASN A 137 -7.70 -9.39 0.95
CA ASN A 137 -6.87 -9.94 -0.12
C ASN A 137 -5.48 -10.35 0.40
N TRP A 138 -4.83 -9.51 1.21
CA TRP A 138 -3.53 -9.84 1.81
C TRP A 138 -3.61 -11.02 2.78
N VAL A 139 -4.65 -11.07 3.61
CA VAL A 139 -4.91 -12.20 4.50
C VAL A 139 -5.11 -13.47 3.70
N SER A 140 -5.89 -13.43 2.62
CA SER A 140 -6.12 -14.58 1.75
C SER A 140 -4.82 -15.08 1.10
N ASN A 141 -4.01 -14.17 0.54
CA ASN A 141 -2.72 -14.52 -0.07
C ASN A 141 -1.72 -15.09 0.95
N THR A 142 -1.65 -14.50 2.14
CA THR A 142 -0.80 -14.99 3.24
C THR A 142 -1.27 -16.37 3.72
N THR A 143 -2.58 -16.59 3.82
CA THR A 143 -3.17 -17.89 4.17
C THR A 143 -2.76 -18.96 3.17
N LEU A 144 -2.87 -18.68 1.86
CA LEU A 144 -2.45 -19.60 0.81
C LEU A 144 -0.96 -19.93 0.89
N GLY A 145 -0.12 -18.93 1.17
CA GLY A 145 1.32 -19.15 1.37
C GLY A 145 1.61 -20.08 2.55
N ILE A 146 0.96 -19.88 3.69
CA ILE A 146 1.12 -20.74 4.88
C ILE A 146 0.63 -22.17 4.59
N GLU A 147 -0.51 -22.33 3.92
CA GLU A 147 -1.04 -23.66 3.56
C GLU A 147 -0.15 -24.39 2.55
N ALA A 148 0.51 -23.68 1.63
CA ALA A 148 1.49 -24.26 0.72
C ALA A 148 2.71 -24.81 1.50
N GLU A 149 3.20 -24.06 2.50
CA GLU A 149 4.29 -24.48 3.38
C GLU A 149 3.94 -25.72 4.22
N ARG A 150 2.69 -25.80 4.69
CA ARG A 150 2.15 -26.98 5.39
C ARG A 150 2.03 -28.19 4.48
N THR A 151 1.48 -27.99 3.28
CA THR A 151 1.27 -29.05 2.29
C THR A 151 2.57 -29.71 1.87
N ARG A 152 3.64 -28.92 1.72
CA ARG A 152 4.99 -29.45 1.39
C ARG A 152 5.78 -29.96 2.60
N GLY A 153 5.18 -29.98 3.80
CA GLY A 153 5.77 -30.49 5.03
C GLY A 153 6.85 -29.60 5.66
N ALA A 154 6.96 -28.34 5.25
CA ALA A 154 7.95 -27.40 5.78
C ALA A 154 7.47 -26.67 7.04
N ALA A 155 6.17 -26.41 7.15
CA ALA A 155 5.55 -25.79 8.32
C ALA A 155 4.64 -26.80 9.04
N PRO A 156 4.55 -26.76 10.39
CA PRO A 156 3.65 -27.62 11.14
C PRO A 156 2.18 -27.21 10.98
N ASN A 157 1.29 -28.19 11.12
CA ASN A 157 -0.15 -27.96 11.26
C ASN A 157 -0.46 -27.64 12.73
N THR A 158 -0.61 -26.34 13.05
CA THR A 158 -0.89 -25.84 14.40
C THR A 158 -2.33 -25.32 14.50
N ILE A 159 -2.52 -23.99 14.52
CA ILE A 159 -3.83 -23.31 14.48
C ILE A 159 -4.22 -22.99 13.02
N PRO A 160 -5.45 -22.52 12.72
CA PRO A 160 -5.83 -22.18 11.34
C PRO A 160 -4.85 -21.20 10.70
N ALA A 161 -4.42 -21.47 9.46
CA ALA A 161 -3.48 -20.61 8.74
C ALA A 161 -4.03 -19.19 8.56
N ARG A 162 -5.35 -19.07 8.41
CA ARG A 162 -6.05 -17.79 8.32
C ARG A 162 -5.89 -16.93 9.58
N ASP A 163 -5.93 -17.53 10.76
CA ASP A 163 -5.78 -16.80 12.03
C ASP A 163 -4.36 -16.26 12.18
N ILE A 164 -3.35 -17.06 11.78
CA ILE A 164 -1.95 -16.63 11.70
C ILE A 164 -1.84 -15.47 10.70
N ALA A 165 -2.39 -15.62 9.50
CA ALA A 165 -2.34 -14.59 8.46
C ALA A 165 -2.98 -13.27 8.91
N ILE A 166 -4.14 -13.31 9.58
CA ILE A 166 -4.79 -12.13 10.15
C ILE A 166 -3.86 -11.44 11.15
N ALA A 167 -3.33 -12.20 12.13
CA ALA A 167 -2.46 -11.63 13.16
C ALA A 167 -1.20 -10.98 12.58
N LEU A 168 -0.55 -11.67 11.62
CA LEU A 168 0.66 -11.17 10.97
C LEU A 168 0.40 -9.89 10.16
N ASN A 169 -0.68 -9.83 9.40
CA ASN A 169 -1.04 -8.63 8.63
C ASN A 169 -1.42 -7.44 9.55
N LEU A 170 -2.09 -7.69 10.67
CA LEU A 170 -2.39 -6.64 11.65
C LEU A 170 -1.13 -6.10 12.32
N ILE A 171 -0.17 -6.97 12.65
CA ILE A 171 1.13 -6.58 13.23
C ILE A 171 1.93 -5.75 12.22
N ASN A 172 1.96 -6.14 10.94
CA ASN A 172 2.61 -5.37 9.88
C ASN A 172 2.05 -3.94 9.82
N GLN A 173 0.72 -3.81 9.74
CA GLN A 173 0.04 -2.51 9.69
C GLN A 173 0.35 -1.65 10.92
N ALA A 174 0.26 -2.23 12.12
CA ALA A 174 0.53 -1.52 13.36
C ALA A 174 1.99 -1.03 13.43
N MET A 175 2.95 -1.86 13.02
CA MET A 175 4.37 -1.53 13.03
C MET A 175 4.72 -0.46 11.99
N MET A 176 4.21 -0.59 10.77
CA MET A 176 4.38 0.43 9.72
C MET A 176 3.79 1.76 10.15
N ARG A 177 2.57 1.76 10.71
CA ARG A 177 1.93 2.97 11.22
C ARG A 177 2.79 3.64 12.30
N ALA A 178 3.23 2.89 13.31
CA ALA A 178 4.04 3.45 14.40
C ALA A 178 5.36 4.05 13.88
N THR A 179 6.05 3.30 13.00
CA THR A 179 7.33 3.71 12.40
C THR A 179 7.18 4.93 11.50
N PHE A 180 6.13 4.99 10.68
CA PHE A 180 5.96 6.03 9.68
C PHE A 180 5.41 7.33 10.26
N THR A 181 4.58 7.25 11.31
CA THR A 181 4.09 8.41 12.06
C THR A 181 5.09 8.93 13.11
N GLY A 182 6.17 8.19 13.38
CA GLY A 182 7.11 8.51 14.46
C GLY A 182 6.52 8.34 15.87
N GLN A 183 5.38 7.66 16.00
CA GLN A 183 4.73 7.37 17.27
C GLN A 183 5.61 6.46 18.12
N GLN A 184 5.77 6.75 19.41
CA GLN A 184 6.48 5.88 20.34
C GLN A 184 5.51 5.00 21.16
N PRO A 185 5.84 3.72 21.40
CA PRO A 185 7.05 3.02 20.96
C PRO A 185 7.03 2.64 19.46
N ALA A 186 8.17 2.76 18.77
CA ALA A 186 8.36 2.28 17.40
C ALA A 186 9.72 1.58 17.20
N VAL A 187 9.76 0.69 16.23
CA VAL A 187 10.99 0.04 15.76
C VAL A 187 11.71 0.99 14.79
N ASP A 188 13.04 1.00 14.80
CA ASP A 188 13.81 1.75 13.81
C ASP A 188 13.44 1.29 12.39
N ASP A 189 13.25 2.25 11.48
CA ASP A 189 12.80 1.99 10.10
C ASP A 189 13.60 0.89 9.39
N GLY A 190 14.93 0.95 9.48
CA GLY A 190 15.85 -0.06 8.90
C GLY A 190 15.81 -1.45 9.55
N LYS A 191 15.08 -1.63 10.66
CA LYS A 191 14.94 -2.90 11.38
C LYS A 191 13.53 -3.49 11.29
N VAL A 192 12.56 -2.77 10.71
CA VAL A 192 11.15 -3.22 10.65
C VAL A 192 11.03 -4.55 9.91
N VAL A 193 11.62 -4.66 8.72
CA VAL A 193 11.55 -5.89 7.91
C VAL A 193 12.14 -7.10 8.66
N ASP A 194 13.29 -6.94 9.31
CA ASP A 194 13.93 -8.02 10.08
C ASP A 194 13.10 -8.44 11.28
N THR A 195 12.48 -7.46 11.96
CA THR A 195 11.63 -7.70 13.12
C THR A 195 10.35 -8.45 12.74
N LEU A 196 9.66 -7.98 11.68
CA LEU A 196 8.47 -8.66 11.15
C LEU A 196 8.82 -10.05 10.66
N LEU A 197 9.91 -10.22 9.90
CA LEU A 197 10.37 -11.52 9.43
C LEU A 197 10.58 -12.51 10.59
N HIS A 198 11.23 -12.07 11.67
CA HIS A 198 11.41 -12.92 12.84
C HIS A 198 10.08 -13.40 13.42
N VAL A 199 9.09 -12.50 13.56
CA VAL A 199 7.75 -12.85 14.07
C VAL A 199 7.03 -13.81 13.11
N TRP A 200 7.07 -13.52 11.81
CA TRP A 200 6.46 -14.36 10.76
C TRP A 200 7.04 -15.78 10.78
N LEU A 201 8.37 -15.92 10.80
CA LEU A 201 9.00 -17.23 10.79
C LEU A 201 8.65 -18.04 12.05
N ASN A 202 8.63 -17.42 13.23
CA ASN A 202 8.25 -18.11 14.46
C ASN A 202 6.76 -18.45 14.49
N ALA A 203 5.89 -17.63 13.93
CA ALA A 203 4.46 -17.92 13.88
C ALA A 203 4.10 -19.03 12.87
N ILE A 204 4.80 -19.07 11.73
CA ILE A 204 4.52 -20.01 10.64
C ILE A 204 5.21 -21.36 10.88
N TYR A 205 6.49 -21.35 11.26
CA TYR A 205 7.30 -22.56 11.41
C TYR A 205 7.51 -22.98 12.86
N GLY A 206 7.29 -22.07 13.81
CA GLY A 206 7.32 -22.39 15.23
C GLY A 206 6.00 -23.01 15.68
N GLY A 207 6.09 -24.05 16.50
CA GLY A 207 4.91 -24.63 17.10
C GLY A 207 5.09 -26.08 17.54
N VAL A 208 4.58 -26.36 18.73
CA VAL A 208 4.27 -27.71 19.20
C VAL A 208 2.88 -28.04 18.66
N CYS A 209 2.67 -29.24 18.11
CA CYS A 209 1.37 -29.68 17.61
C CYS A 209 0.28 -29.36 18.64
N ALA A 210 -0.84 -28.76 18.21
CA ALA A 210 -2.02 -28.69 19.06
C ALA A 210 -2.40 -30.14 19.39
N ASN A 211 -2.27 -30.52 20.66
CA ASN A 211 -2.68 -31.85 21.10
C ASN A 211 -4.12 -32.10 20.66
N SER A 212 -4.31 -33.28 20.07
CA SER A 212 -5.55 -33.82 19.52
C SER A 212 -6.72 -33.80 20.50
#